data_AF-A0A2D0MX77-F1
#
_entry.id   AF-A0A2D0MX77-F1
#
_cell.length_a   1.000
_cell.length_b   1.000
_cell.length_c   1.000
_cell.angle_alpha   90.00
_cell.angle_beta   90.00
_cell.angle_gamma   90.00
#
_symmetry.space_group_name_H-M   'P 1'
#
loop_
_entity.id
_entity.type
_entity.pdbx_description
1 polymer ?
#
loop_
_entity_poly.entity_id
_entity_poly.type
_entity_poly.pdbx_seq_one_letter_code
_entity_poly.pdbx_strand_id
1 'polypeptide(L)'
;MNVPEFNKNYICIVDRRNANLAAVISSYLQQDDTFLSVFEVPTATIGKPEEFTEIIDEHWISRTRGEELSIQIHNSIKKIGGCEYLIVAGLDKKQKSYFDYLEDYNTIEIDSVDEVDAYLGGIAFDKEDFLDVRPDEALLGLLIAGRKKLKLNIESTADCLTNENLKNSGLFVIENNKTTSVVSAINLALSMGVDIELINPLQESDVKEVKLLIEEWKNGDDSCYNELIAKLFSRINDIEFSDYDFATFFTIGAPYSLIIKNSIPNSYIHLLRYPNIFIVDSIYYENQNPIGSTVVFSPLEFGTDEETDFVIKAFKNHNFWVKELIGKNASVSNIDMHVKEYPYDLLHICSHGGEVNGFEVVKEFTDRDGNKHVIEYDDVISFQPERGQDLIKVEHKHIWRKFNGFIWKSEELEEQKYPNYVFSDMINAINSKKKYEGTRKSIIPDSCSIKCSDFIYQALFNMVAGWHTSPIIFNNTCWSWSGISEHFLDSGVRGYIGTLWAVKNGVAEEVAEYFYNEIFDNSIIETIHRANNITKGTNSEDTYIYWGLPFSTLKSADSKEVSRINITKCLMESYYRWKRRARILPRGTTRDDTIRLAKWNLMEIRRNFFMEAVKIIRK
;
A
#
# COMPACT_ATOMS: atom_id res chain seq x y z
N MET A 1 21.39 3.11 -7.59
CA MET A 1 21.11 3.80 -6.31
C MET A 1 21.39 2.80 -5.19
N ASN A 2 21.98 3.23 -4.07
CA ASN A 2 22.25 2.32 -2.96
C ASN A 2 20.97 2.04 -2.19
N VAL A 3 20.74 0.76 -1.89
CA VAL A 3 19.67 0.33 -0.99
C VAL A 3 20.19 0.51 0.43
N PRO A 4 19.50 1.26 1.31
CA PRO A 4 19.98 1.48 2.67
C PRO A 4 19.98 0.16 3.47
N GLU A 5 20.92 0.03 4.40
CA GLU A 5 20.91 -1.08 5.36
C GLU A 5 19.93 -0.80 6.50
N PHE A 6 19.41 -1.83 7.16
CA PHE A 6 18.59 -1.62 8.34
C PHE A 6 19.43 -1.27 9.56
N ASN A 7 18.97 -0.32 10.37
CA ASN A 7 19.44 -0.21 11.75
C ASN A 7 18.90 -1.39 12.55
N LYS A 8 19.80 -2.27 13.00
CA LYS A 8 19.46 -3.47 13.80
C LYS A 8 19.65 -3.27 15.30
N ASN A 9 20.14 -2.12 15.72
CA ASN A 9 20.25 -1.80 17.15
C ASN A 9 18.89 -1.38 17.67
N TYR A 10 18.14 -0.60 16.89
CA TYR A 10 16.89 0.01 17.32
C TYR A 10 15.77 -0.18 16.32
N ILE A 11 14.59 -0.52 16.84
CA ILE A 11 13.33 -0.44 16.11
C ILE A 11 12.33 0.31 17.00
N CYS A 12 11.52 1.19 16.41
CA CYS A 12 10.54 1.98 17.15
C CYS A 12 9.10 1.60 16.76
N ILE A 13 8.20 1.52 17.73
CA ILE A 13 6.75 1.43 17.55
C ILE A 13 6.13 2.63 18.28
N VAL A 14 5.48 3.52 17.54
CA VAL A 14 5.05 4.84 18.05
C VAL A 14 3.59 5.14 17.71
N ASP A 15 2.86 5.80 18.61
CA ASP A 15 1.51 6.28 18.30
C ASP A 15 1.57 7.25 17.10
N ARG A 16 0.66 7.05 16.14
CA ARG A 16 0.58 7.85 14.91
C ARG A 16 0.49 9.36 15.14
N ARG A 17 -0.08 9.80 16.26
CA ARG A 17 -0.31 11.21 16.61
C ARG A 17 0.92 11.89 17.21
N ASN A 18 1.94 11.12 17.58
CA ASN A 18 3.09 11.60 18.35
C ASN A 18 4.32 11.80 17.45
N ALA A 19 4.16 12.56 16.35
CA ALA A 19 5.24 12.81 15.40
C ALA A 19 6.47 13.50 16.04
N ASN A 20 6.25 14.44 16.98
CA ASN A 20 7.34 15.11 17.68
C ASN A 20 8.14 14.14 18.57
N LEU A 21 7.45 13.25 19.29
CA LEU A 21 8.11 12.20 20.07
C LEU A 21 8.92 11.27 19.17
N ALA A 22 8.34 10.82 18.05
CA ALA A 22 9.03 9.99 17.07
C ALA A 22 10.25 10.70 16.46
N ALA A 23 10.17 12.01 16.20
CA ALA A 23 11.27 12.80 15.68
C ALA A 23 12.42 12.92 16.69
N VAL A 24 12.11 13.23 17.96
CA VAL A 24 13.12 13.31 19.02
C VAL A 24 13.80 11.95 19.22
N ILE A 25 13.03 10.87 19.35
CA ILE A 25 13.58 9.50 19.44
C ILE A 25 14.49 9.19 18.24
N SER A 26 14.04 9.51 17.02
CA SER A 26 14.83 9.25 15.81
C SER A 26 16.14 10.05 15.80
N SER A 27 16.14 11.30 16.28
CA SER A 27 17.37 12.10 16.38
C SER A 27 18.44 11.47 17.28
N TYR A 28 18.03 10.73 18.32
CA TYR A 28 18.95 9.99 19.19
C TYR A 28 19.46 8.73 18.49
N LEU A 29 18.58 7.96 17.85
CA LEU A 29 18.87 6.58 17.41
C LEU A 29 19.33 6.43 15.96
N GLN A 30 19.11 7.46 15.12
CA GLN A 30 19.51 7.43 13.71
C GLN A 30 21.02 7.29 13.58
N GLN A 31 21.47 6.38 12.73
CA GLN A 31 22.89 6.14 12.42
C GLN A 31 23.12 6.41 10.93
N ASP A 32 24.31 6.86 10.57
CA ASP A 32 24.70 7.12 9.18
C ASP A 32 24.46 5.87 8.31
N ASP A 33 24.01 6.08 7.07
CA ASP A 33 23.81 5.04 6.04
C ASP A 33 22.86 3.89 6.42
N THR A 34 22.11 4.02 7.53
CA THR A 34 21.13 3.02 7.98
C THR A 34 19.73 3.59 8.06
N PHE A 35 18.73 2.76 7.75
CA PHE A 35 17.33 3.07 7.91
C PHE A 35 16.84 2.70 9.31
N LEU A 36 16.53 3.71 10.13
CA LEU A 36 15.84 3.53 11.41
C LEU A 36 14.35 3.29 11.17
N SER A 37 13.91 2.06 11.45
CA SER A 37 12.51 1.67 11.29
C SER A 37 11.65 2.23 12.41
N VAL A 38 10.74 3.14 12.06
CA VAL A 38 9.71 3.69 12.93
C VAL A 38 8.35 3.23 12.43
N PHE A 39 7.68 2.36 13.18
CA PHE A 39 6.36 1.85 12.87
C PHE A 39 5.28 2.69 13.56
N GLU A 40 4.35 3.24 12.79
CA GLU A 40 3.21 3.97 13.36
C GLU A 40 2.07 3.03 13.77
N VAL A 41 1.39 3.37 14.86
CA VAL A 41 0.23 2.62 15.37
C VAL A 41 -0.97 3.57 15.48
N PRO A 42 -2.12 3.26 14.84
CA PRO A 42 -3.32 4.05 14.97
C PRO A 42 -3.92 3.90 16.38
N THR A 43 -4.87 4.76 16.72
CA THR A 43 -5.58 4.66 18.00
C THR A 43 -6.42 3.39 18.07
N ALA A 44 -6.41 2.73 19.23
CA ALA A 44 -7.24 1.57 19.52
C ALA A 44 -8.44 1.96 20.41
N THR A 45 -9.65 1.61 19.99
CA THR A 45 -10.87 1.89 20.78
C THR A 45 -11.06 0.93 21.95
N ILE A 46 -10.57 -0.31 21.81
CA ILE A 46 -10.58 -1.37 22.81
C ILE A 46 -9.23 -2.11 22.78
N GLY A 47 -8.88 -2.83 23.85
CA GLY A 47 -7.75 -3.75 23.84
C GLY A 47 -8.05 -5.04 23.06
N LYS A 48 -6.99 -5.80 22.74
CA LYS A 48 -7.09 -7.12 22.10
C LYS A 48 -7.96 -8.05 22.95
N PRO A 49 -9.01 -8.67 22.38
CA PRO A 49 -9.85 -9.60 23.12
C PRO A 49 -9.07 -10.88 23.44
N GLU A 50 -9.40 -11.53 24.55
CA GLU A 50 -8.81 -12.84 24.91
C GLU A 50 -9.21 -13.94 23.92
N GLU A 51 -10.43 -13.86 23.37
CA GLU A 51 -10.98 -14.82 22.42
C GLU A 51 -11.29 -14.17 21.06
N PHE A 52 -11.08 -14.92 19.99
CA PHE A 52 -11.44 -14.51 18.63
C PHE A 52 -12.96 -14.43 18.49
N THR A 53 -13.46 -13.34 17.90
CA THR A 53 -14.88 -13.11 17.65
C THR A 53 -15.13 -12.62 16.22
N GLU A 54 -16.13 -13.20 15.55
CA GLU A 54 -16.62 -12.73 14.25
C GLU A 54 -17.71 -11.64 14.41
N ILE A 55 -18.00 -11.19 15.64
CA ILE A 55 -19.04 -10.20 15.90
C ILE A 55 -18.62 -8.82 15.38
N ILE A 56 -19.52 -8.21 14.61
CA ILE A 56 -19.43 -6.82 14.15
C ILE A 56 -20.10 -5.93 15.21
N ASP A 57 -19.28 -5.32 16.06
CA ASP A 57 -19.66 -4.30 17.03
C ASP A 57 -18.94 -2.97 16.72
N GLU A 58 -19.13 -1.95 17.57
CA GLU A 58 -18.49 -0.63 17.45
C GLU A 58 -16.95 -0.65 17.43
N HIS A 59 -16.35 -1.75 17.87
CA HIS A 59 -14.90 -1.90 17.98
C HIS A 59 -14.30 -2.79 16.90
N TRP A 60 -15.14 -3.48 16.10
CA TRP A 60 -14.70 -4.47 15.11
C TRP A 60 -13.61 -3.95 14.18
N ILE A 61 -13.80 -2.78 13.57
CA ILE A 61 -12.80 -2.15 12.68
C ILE A 61 -11.48 -1.91 13.41
N SER A 62 -11.56 -1.38 14.63
CA SER A 62 -10.38 -1.10 15.46
C SER A 62 -9.65 -2.38 15.85
N ARG A 63 -10.38 -3.46 16.17
CA ARG A 63 -9.78 -4.76 16.51
C ARG A 63 -9.09 -5.39 15.31
N THR A 64 -9.78 -5.46 14.17
CA THR A 64 -9.21 -6.03 12.94
C THR A 64 -7.94 -5.30 12.53
N ARG A 65 -7.97 -3.96 12.50
CA ARG A 65 -6.77 -3.16 12.18
C ARG A 65 -5.63 -3.36 13.18
N GLY A 66 -5.93 -3.38 14.48
CA GLY A 66 -4.92 -3.60 15.52
C GLY A 66 -4.24 -4.97 15.42
N GLU A 67 -5.01 -6.03 15.15
CA GLU A 67 -4.48 -7.38 14.95
C GLU A 67 -3.64 -7.49 13.67
N GLU A 68 -4.16 -7.00 12.54
CA GLU A 68 -3.45 -7.05 11.25
C GLU A 68 -2.13 -6.27 11.32
N LEU A 69 -2.17 -5.06 11.86
CA LEU A 69 -0.98 -4.21 11.96
C LEU A 69 0.07 -4.80 12.90
N SER A 70 -0.33 -5.34 14.06
CA SER A 70 0.60 -6.00 14.99
C SER A 70 1.33 -7.17 14.31
N ILE A 71 0.61 -7.99 13.52
CA ILE A 71 1.21 -9.07 12.75
C ILE A 71 2.18 -8.53 11.69
N GLN A 72 1.80 -7.48 10.96
CA GLN A 72 2.66 -6.87 9.94
C GLN A 72 3.94 -6.30 10.55
N ILE A 73 3.85 -5.54 11.64
CA ILE A 73 5.00 -4.97 12.35
C ILE A 73 5.93 -6.09 12.85
N HIS A 74 5.39 -7.14 13.48
CA HIS A 74 6.20 -8.28 13.93
C HIS A 74 6.94 -8.96 12.77
N ASN A 75 6.26 -9.15 11.64
CA ASN A 75 6.88 -9.72 10.45
C ASN A 75 7.99 -8.80 9.91
N SER A 76 7.79 -7.48 9.90
CA SER A 76 8.79 -6.50 9.51
C SER A 76 10.01 -6.52 10.43
N ILE A 77 9.82 -6.60 11.75
CA ILE A 77 10.93 -6.77 12.73
C ILE A 77 11.74 -8.03 12.42
N LYS A 78 11.07 -9.14 12.10
CA LYS A 78 11.74 -10.39 11.72
C LYS A 78 12.49 -10.29 10.39
N LYS A 79 11.94 -9.59 9.40
CA LYS A 79 12.62 -9.31 8.11
C LYS A 79 13.88 -8.49 8.30
N ILE A 80 13.86 -7.51 9.21
CA ILE A 80 15.04 -6.72 9.59
C ILE A 80 16.13 -7.60 10.24
N GLY A 81 15.72 -8.68 10.90
CA GLY A 81 16.60 -9.61 11.62
C GLY A 81 16.55 -9.44 13.15
N GLY A 82 15.51 -8.77 13.67
CA GLY A 82 15.37 -8.42 15.08
C GLY A 82 15.98 -7.05 15.41
N CYS A 83 16.00 -6.72 16.71
CA CYS A 83 16.67 -5.54 17.23
C CYS A 83 17.32 -5.81 18.59
N GLU A 84 18.33 -5.02 18.95
CA GLU A 84 18.89 -5.03 20.31
C GLU A 84 17.91 -4.42 21.31
N TYR A 85 17.32 -3.26 20.95
CA TYR A 85 16.29 -2.57 21.72
C TYR A 85 15.05 -2.27 20.89
N LEU A 86 13.89 -2.60 21.45
CA LEU A 86 12.59 -2.24 20.90
C LEU A 86 12.06 -1.01 21.65
N ILE A 87 11.93 0.12 20.97
CA ILE A 87 11.43 1.35 21.56
C ILE A 87 9.91 1.40 21.35
N VAL A 88 9.15 1.47 22.44
CA VAL A 88 7.70 1.60 22.40
C VAL A 88 7.34 2.96 22.96
N ALA A 89 6.81 3.85 22.10
CA ALA A 89 6.66 5.25 22.46
C ALA A 89 5.24 5.78 22.32
N GLY A 90 4.75 6.42 23.38
CA GLY A 90 3.45 7.09 23.43
C GLY A 90 2.23 6.20 23.18
N LEU A 91 2.37 4.88 23.26
CA LEU A 91 1.26 3.93 23.11
C LEU A 91 0.45 3.80 24.40
N ASP A 92 -0.87 3.88 24.28
CA ASP A 92 -1.76 3.59 25.40
C ASP A 92 -1.87 2.07 25.69
N LYS A 93 -2.50 1.72 26.81
CA LYS A 93 -2.67 0.31 27.22
C LYS A 93 -3.47 -0.53 26.20
N LYS A 94 -4.41 0.09 25.47
CA LYS A 94 -5.23 -0.60 24.49
C LYS A 94 -4.39 -0.95 23.26
N GLN A 95 -3.60 -0.01 22.76
CA GLN A 95 -2.65 -0.22 21.68
C GLN A 95 -1.63 -1.31 22.06
N LYS A 96 -1.00 -1.18 23.24
CA LYS A 96 0.01 -2.15 23.72
C LYS A 96 -0.52 -3.59 23.78
N SER A 97 -1.80 -3.78 24.13
CA SER A 97 -2.40 -5.13 24.23
C SER A 97 -2.41 -5.93 22.91
N TYR A 98 -2.22 -5.29 21.75
CA TYR A 98 -2.13 -6.00 20.47
C TYR A 98 -0.77 -6.65 20.21
N PHE A 99 0.28 -6.22 20.92
CA PHE A 99 1.66 -6.63 20.70
C PHE A 99 2.08 -7.67 21.74
N ASP A 100 1.76 -8.94 21.47
CA ASP A 100 2.04 -10.08 22.37
C ASP A 100 3.50 -10.55 22.36
N TYR A 101 4.37 -9.84 21.64
CA TYR A 101 5.77 -10.15 21.44
C TYR A 101 6.71 -9.10 22.03
N LEU A 102 6.21 -8.06 22.72
CA LEU A 102 7.07 -7.02 23.31
C LEU A 102 8.07 -7.60 24.33
N GLU A 103 7.67 -8.66 25.05
CA GLU A 103 8.53 -9.35 26.02
C GLU A 103 9.63 -10.20 25.37
N ASP A 104 9.53 -10.46 24.06
CA ASP A 104 10.57 -11.18 23.30
C ASP A 104 11.81 -10.30 23.01
N TYR A 105 11.75 -9.00 23.34
CA TYR A 105 12.79 -8.00 23.06
C TYR A 105 13.16 -7.17 24.31
N ASN A 106 14.34 -6.54 24.30
CA ASN A 106 14.69 -5.54 25.31
C ASN A 106 13.89 -4.27 25.05
N THR A 107 12.71 -4.18 25.64
CA THR A 107 11.78 -3.08 25.38
C THR A 107 12.06 -1.87 26.28
N ILE A 108 12.17 -0.69 25.67
CA ILE A 108 12.24 0.61 26.36
C ILE A 108 10.93 1.35 26.08
N GLU A 109 10.17 1.67 27.13
CA GLU A 109 8.94 2.45 27.03
C GLU A 109 9.22 3.93 27.29
N ILE A 110 8.73 4.80 26.40
CA ILE A 110 8.89 6.27 26.50
C ILE A 110 7.53 6.92 26.27
N ASP A 111 6.95 7.58 27.27
CA ASP A 111 5.60 8.12 27.18
C ASP A 111 5.57 9.57 26.65
N SER A 112 6.68 10.31 26.79
CA SER A 112 6.74 11.73 26.44
C SER A 112 8.12 12.19 25.94
N VAL A 113 8.19 13.39 25.35
CA VAL A 113 9.43 13.99 24.85
C VAL A 113 10.44 14.21 25.98
N ASP A 114 9.98 14.63 27.15
CA ASP A 114 10.82 14.96 28.32
C ASP A 114 11.57 13.74 28.87
N GLU A 115 11.08 12.53 28.58
CA GLU A 115 11.69 11.27 29.02
C GLU A 115 12.81 10.80 28.08
N VAL A 116 12.86 11.29 26.84
CA VAL A 116 13.74 10.71 25.80
C VAL A 116 15.21 10.75 26.21
N ASP A 117 15.70 11.88 26.71
CA ASP A 117 17.11 11.99 27.11
C ASP A 117 17.46 11.07 28.28
N ALA A 118 16.55 10.93 29.25
CA ALA A 118 16.76 10.08 30.42
C ALA A 118 16.90 8.59 30.02
N TYR A 119 16.12 8.13 29.03
CA TYR A 119 16.15 6.74 28.58
C TYR A 119 17.18 6.46 27.48
N LEU A 120 17.39 7.39 26.55
CA LEU A 120 18.21 7.15 25.36
C LEU A 120 19.56 7.88 25.39
N GLY A 121 19.76 8.85 26.29
CA GLY A 121 20.99 9.65 26.36
C GLY A 121 22.24 8.82 26.61
N GLY A 122 22.14 7.75 27.42
CA GLY A 122 23.24 6.81 27.66
C GLY A 122 23.56 5.88 26.48
N ILE A 123 22.65 5.78 25.50
CA ILE A 123 22.77 4.92 24.32
C ILE A 123 23.24 5.73 23.10
N ALA A 124 22.85 7.00 23.00
CA ALA A 124 23.28 7.95 21.96
C ALA A 124 24.57 8.70 22.36
N PHE A 125 25.65 7.97 22.66
CA PHE A 125 26.92 8.53 23.14
C PHE A 125 27.74 9.22 22.05
N ASP A 126 27.44 8.96 20.78
CA ASP A 126 28.08 9.58 19.62
C ASP A 126 27.53 10.97 19.28
N LYS A 127 26.49 11.41 20.00
CA LYS A 127 25.82 12.70 19.83
C LYS A 127 25.85 13.46 21.14
N GLU A 128 26.76 14.42 21.27
CA GLU A 128 26.93 15.18 22.53
C GLU A 128 26.09 16.46 22.56
N ASP A 129 25.82 17.05 21.39
CA ASP A 129 25.17 18.35 21.26
C ASP A 129 23.67 18.25 20.92
N PHE A 130 22.95 19.33 21.24
CA PHE A 130 21.52 19.48 20.98
C PHE A 130 21.25 20.51 19.89
N LEU A 131 20.15 20.31 19.17
CA LEU A 131 19.50 21.28 18.31
C LEU A 131 18.14 21.60 18.92
N ASP A 132 17.99 22.82 19.43
CA ASP A 132 16.73 23.34 19.93
C ASP A 132 15.83 23.72 18.76
N VAL A 133 14.60 23.20 18.75
CA VAL A 133 13.64 23.42 17.67
C VAL A 133 12.24 23.66 18.21
N ARG A 134 11.44 24.43 17.48
CA ARG A 134 10.03 24.61 17.84
C ARG A 134 9.24 23.34 17.59
N PRO A 135 8.12 23.12 18.32
CA PRO A 135 7.29 21.94 18.14
C PRO A 135 6.77 21.73 16.70
N ASP A 136 6.50 22.80 15.96
CA ASP A 136 6.04 22.76 14.56
C ASP A 136 7.17 22.56 13.54
N GLU A 137 8.42 22.77 13.95
CA GLU A 137 9.63 22.58 13.14
C GLU A 137 10.33 21.24 13.43
N ALA A 138 9.81 20.41 14.34
CA ALA A 138 10.47 19.17 14.80
C ALA A 138 10.89 18.22 13.67
N LEU A 139 10.09 18.12 12.60
CA LEU A 139 10.37 17.27 11.45
C LEU A 139 11.53 17.82 10.61
N LEU A 140 11.56 19.14 10.38
CA LEU A 140 12.71 19.77 9.73
C LEU A 140 13.96 19.69 10.62
N GLY A 141 13.76 19.87 11.93
CA GLY A 141 14.78 19.66 12.95
C GLY A 141 15.41 18.27 12.84
N LEU A 142 14.61 17.21 12.66
CA LEU A 142 15.11 15.84 12.57
C LEU A 142 16.08 15.68 11.40
N LEU A 143 15.76 16.26 10.24
CA LEU A 143 16.66 16.25 9.10
C LEU A 143 18.00 16.91 9.45
N ILE A 144 17.95 18.13 9.99
CA ILE A 144 19.14 18.92 10.31
C ILE A 144 19.98 18.22 11.39
N ALA A 145 19.31 17.71 12.43
CA ALA A 145 19.94 16.97 13.52
C ALA A 145 20.59 15.67 13.01
N GLY A 146 19.90 14.91 12.16
CA GLY A 146 20.45 13.71 11.53
C GLY A 146 21.73 14.00 10.72
N ARG A 147 21.70 15.04 9.89
CA ARG A 147 22.87 15.45 9.06
C ARG A 147 24.05 15.95 9.90
N LYS A 148 23.78 16.61 11.03
CA LYS A 148 24.80 17.19 11.91
C LYS A 148 25.17 16.29 13.10
N LYS A 149 24.56 15.12 13.22
CA LYS A 149 24.70 14.19 14.36
C LYS A 149 24.37 14.83 15.70
N LEU A 150 23.27 15.57 15.75
CA LEU A 150 22.76 16.24 16.94
C LEU A 150 21.55 15.50 17.50
N LYS A 151 21.29 15.70 18.79
CA LYS A 151 20.02 15.36 19.45
C LYS A 151 19.03 16.49 19.24
N LEU A 152 17.74 16.18 19.12
CA LEU A 152 16.69 17.20 19.14
C LEU A 152 16.24 17.51 20.55
N ASN A 153 16.02 18.80 20.81
CA ASN A 153 15.32 19.30 21.98
C ASN A 153 14.16 20.19 21.52
N ILE A 154 12.98 20.00 22.11
CA ILE A 154 11.77 20.76 21.71
C ILE A 154 11.61 21.97 22.62
N GLU A 155 11.83 23.16 22.06
CA GLU A 155 11.70 24.42 22.78
C GLU A 155 10.82 25.42 22.02
N SER A 156 9.73 25.86 22.66
CA SER A 156 8.80 26.83 22.06
C SER A 156 9.42 28.19 21.71
N THR A 157 10.55 28.52 22.33
CA THR A 157 11.27 29.79 22.16
C THR A 157 12.50 29.68 21.26
N ALA A 158 12.75 28.52 20.64
CA ALA A 158 13.88 28.34 19.74
C ALA A 158 13.82 29.31 18.53
N ASP A 159 14.97 29.61 17.95
CA ASP A 159 15.07 30.38 16.71
C ASP A 159 14.47 29.58 15.54
N CYS A 160 13.95 30.28 14.52
CA CYS A 160 13.41 29.61 13.34
C CYS A 160 14.52 28.85 12.61
N LEU A 161 14.23 27.65 12.14
CA LEU A 161 15.18 26.87 11.36
C LEU A 161 15.28 27.40 9.93
N THR A 162 16.50 27.37 9.39
CA THR A 162 16.76 27.53 7.96
C THR A 162 17.38 26.25 7.43
N ASN A 163 16.75 25.63 6.43
CA ASN A 163 17.33 24.49 5.75
C ASN A 163 18.19 24.95 4.58
N GLU A 164 19.44 24.51 4.53
CA GLU A 164 20.26 24.62 3.33
C GLU A 164 20.11 23.31 2.55
N ASN A 165 19.39 23.36 1.42
CA ASN A 165 19.32 22.21 0.52
C ASN A 165 20.73 21.94 -0.04
N LEU A 166 21.20 20.71 0.15
CA LEU A 166 22.55 20.31 -0.24
C LEU A 166 22.67 20.06 -1.76
N LYS A 167 21.52 19.99 -2.45
CA LYS A 167 21.36 19.64 -3.87
C LYS A 167 22.01 18.28 -4.17
N ASN A 168 21.60 17.28 -3.39
CA ASN A 168 21.97 15.89 -3.62
C ASN A 168 21.27 15.32 -4.86
N SER A 169 21.65 14.12 -5.30
CA SER A 169 21.10 13.50 -6.54
C SER A 169 19.60 13.24 -6.53
N GLY A 170 18.94 13.24 -5.36
CA GLY A 170 17.50 12.94 -5.25
C GLY A 170 16.76 13.85 -4.28
N LEU A 171 15.46 13.99 -4.50
CA LEU A 171 14.55 14.78 -3.68
C LEU A 171 13.36 13.95 -3.20
N PHE A 172 13.07 13.99 -1.90
CA PHE A 172 11.80 13.53 -1.35
C PHE A 172 10.89 14.72 -1.04
N VAL A 173 9.76 14.81 -1.73
CA VAL A 173 8.73 15.82 -1.45
C VAL A 173 7.69 15.19 -0.54
N ILE A 174 7.55 15.69 0.70
CA ILE A 174 6.76 15.04 1.75
C ILE A 174 5.65 15.97 2.24
N GLU A 175 4.41 15.51 2.12
CA GLU A 175 3.26 16.19 2.72
C GLU A 175 3.32 16.09 4.25
N ASN A 176 3.45 17.24 4.92
CA ASN A 176 3.53 17.31 6.37
C ASN A 176 2.15 17.21 7.02
N ASN A 177 1.60 16.00 7.07
CA ASN A 177 0.35 15.70 7.75
C ASN A 177 0.50 15.51 9.28
N LYS A 178 1.68 15.81 9.84
CA LYS A 178 2.03 15.70 11.26
C LYS A 178 1.83 14.30 11.86
N THR A 179 1.92 13.23 11.06
CA THR A 179 1.89 11.86 11.57
C THR A 179 3.29 11.26 11.66
N THR A 180 3.41 10.20 12.47
CA THR A 180 4.64 9.41 12.61
C THR A 180 5.17 8.88 11.28
N SER A 181 4.31 8.57 10.29
CA SER A 181 4.74 8.20 8.93
C SER A 181 5.73 9.18 8.28
N VAL A 182 5.60 10.49 8.55
CA VAL A 182 6.53 11.50 8.01
C VAL A 182 7.94 11.32 8.56
N VAL A 183 8.06 10.91 9.83
CA VAL A 183 9.36 10.59 10.45
C VAL A 183 10.02 9.42 9.74
N SER A 184 9.26 8.38 9.38
CA SER A 184 9.79 7.25 8.61
C SER A 184 10.29 7.66 7.22
N ALA A 185 9.61 8.61 6.56
CA ALA A 185 10.05 9.16 5.28
C ALA A 185 11.38 9.95 5.43
N ILE A 186 11.52 10.75 6.50
CA ILE A 186 12.74 11.51 6.79
C ILE A 186 13.90 10.57 7.15
N ASN A 187 13.67 9.54 7.96
CA ASN A 187 14.70 8.54 8.27
C ASN A 187 15.17 7.80 7.01
N LEU A 188 14.26 7.51 6.07
CA LEU A 188 14.65 6.96 4.78
C LEU A 188 15.49 7.95 3.98
N ALA A 189 15.07 9.22 3.93
CA ALA A 189 15.83 10.26 3.23
C ALA A 189 17.26 10.41 3.77
N LEU A 190 17.40 10.44 5.10
CA LEU A 190 18.69 10.46 5.80
C LEU A 190 19.53 9.23 5.45
N SER A 191 18.94 8.03 5.46
CA SER A 191 19.65 6.79 5.13
C SER A 191 20.13 6.71 3.68
N MET A 192 19.46 7.43 2.77
CA MET A 192 19.80 7.47 1.35
C MET A 192 20.64 8.68 0.97
N GLY A 193 20.86 9.62 1.90
CA GLY A 193 21.55 10.88 1.62
C GLY A 193 20.82 11.77 0.61
N VAL A 194 19.48 11.72 0.54
CA VAL A 194 18.70 12.56 -0.38
C VAL A 194 18.22 13.85 0.30
N ASP A 195 17.88 14.86 -0.49
CA ASP A 195 17.23 16.06 0.02
C ASP A 195 15.75 15.82 0.30
N ILE A 196 15.17 16.66 1.14
CA ILE A 196 13.73 16.65 1.42
C ILE A 196 13.16 18.05 1.23
N GLU A 197 11.91 18.10 0.80
CA GLU A 197 11.07 19.30 0.87
C GLU A 197 9.79 18.95 1.63
N LEU A 198 9.49 19.69 2.71
CA LEU A 198 8.26 19.51 3.47
C LEU A 198 7.20 20.46 2.96
N ILE A 199 6.11 19.92 2.40
CA ILE A 199 5.04 20.72 1.80
C ILE A 199 3.75 20.63 2.62
N ASN A 200 2.85 21.59 2.39
CA ASN A 200 1.53 21.57 3.02
C ASN A 200 0.72 20.35 2.56
N PRO A 201 0.14 19.56 3.49
CA PRO A 201 -0.63 18.38 3.13
C PRO A 201 -1.92 18.75 2.39
N LEU A 202 -2.43 17.80 1.61
CA LEU A 202 -3.82 17.85 1.17
C LEU A 202 -4.75 17.42 2.30
N GLN A 203 -5.98 17.92 2.29
CA GLN A 203 -7.05 17.34 3.11
C GLN A 203 -7.67 16.13 2.41
N GLU A 204 -8.32 15.21 3.15
CA GLU A 204 -8.99 14.04 2.52
C GLU A 204 -10.06 14.47 1.50
N SER A 205 -10.74 15.60 1.74
CA SER A 205 -11.69 16.20 0.79
C SER A 205 -11.03 16.64 -0.51
N ASP A 206 -9.84 17.24 -0.44
CA ASP A 206 -9.08 17.69 -1.61
C ASP A 206 -8.69 16.52 -2.51
N VAL A 207 -8.37 15.34 -1.95
CA VAL A 207 -7.98 14.17 -2.76
C VAL A 207 -9.13 13.70 -3.65
N LYS A 208 -10.37 13.70 -3.13
CA LYS A 208 -11.56 13.37 -3.92
C LYS A 208 -11.78 14.41 -5.02
N GLU A 209 -11.62 15.69 -4.69
CA GLU A 209 -11.75 16.79 -5.64
C GLU A 209 -10.71 16.70 -6.76
N VAL A 210 -9.44 16.43 -6.42
CA VAL A 210 -8.36 16.21 -7.40
C VAL A 210 -8.73 15.12 -8.40
N LYS A 211 -9.29 14.00 -7.93
CA LYS A 211 -9.74 12.92 -8.81
C LYS A 211 -10.86 13.38 -9.74
N LEU A 212 -11.87 14.08 -9.22
CA LEU A 212 -12.97 14.62 -10.03
C LEU A 212 -12.47 15.61 -11.10
N LEU A 213 -11.54 16.50 -10.73
CA LEU A 213 -10.95 17.45 -11.67
C LEU A 213 -10.19 16.74 -12.80
N ILE A 214 -9.48 15.65 -12.51
CA ILE A 214 -8.81 14.83 -13.54
C ILE A 214 -9.84 14.18 -14.46
N GLU A 215 -10.94 13.66 -13.91
CA GLU A 215 -12.02 13.04 -14.67
C GLU A 215 -12.71 14.02 -15.62
N GLU A 216 -13.19 15.16 -15.10
CA GLU A 216 -13.86 16.19 -15.90
C GLU A 216 -12.91 16.77 -16.96
N TRP A 217 -11.65 16.99 -16.62
CA TRP A 217 -10.63 17.40 -17.59
C TRP A 217 -10.50 16.39 -18.73
N LYS A 218 -10.38 15.10 -18.44
CA LYS A 218 -10.23 14.06 -19.47
C LYS A 218 -11.53 13.76 -20.22
N ASN A 219 -12.67 14.21 -19.71
CA ASN A 219 -13.96 14.22 -20.41
C ASN A 219 -14.19 15.47 -21.28
N GLY A 220 -13.25 16.41 -21.31
CA GLY A 220 -13.24 17.54 -22.24
C GLY A 220 -13.46 18.92 -21.60
N ASP A 221 -13.50 19.00 -20.26
CA ASP A 221 -13.54 20.29 -19.57
C ASP A 221 -12.12 20.81 -19.26
N ASP A 222 -11.55 21.55 -20.21
CA ASP A 222 -10.21 22.14 -20.06
C ASP A 222 -10.10 23.13 -18.86
N SER A 223 -11.22 23.62 -18.31
CA SER A 223 -11.18 24.50 -17.13
C SER A 223 -10.74 23.74 -15.87
N CYS A 224 -11.11 22.47 -15.74
CA CYS A 224 -10.74 21.61 -14.62
C CYS A 224 -9.22 21.36 -14.56
N TYR A 225 -8.52 21.38 -15.70
CA TYR A 225 -7.06 21.32 -15.70
C TYR A 225 -6.45 22.52 -14.98
N ASN A 226 -6.92 23.74 -15.25
CA ASN A 226 -6.39 24.93 -14.63
C ASN A 226 -6.65 24.95 -13.11
N GLU A 227 -7.82 24.47 -12.68
CA GLU A 227 -8.16 24.33 -11.26
C GLU A 227 -7.27 23.28 -10.57
N LEU A 228 -7.05 22.13 -11.22
CA LEU A 228 -6.13 21.09 -10.75
C LEU A 228 -4.71 21.64 -10.58
N ILE A 229 -4.19 22.34 -11.59
CA ILE A 229 -2.87 22.97 -11.54
C ILE A 229 -2.82 23.99 -10.40
N ALA A 230 -3.80 24.89 -10.29
CA ALA A 230 -3.82 25.90 -9.23
C ALA A 230 -3.79 25.27 -7.82
N LYS A 231 -4.53 24.17 -7.63
CA LYS A 231 -4.57 23.45 -6.36
C LYS A 231 -3.23 22.78 -6.03
N LEU A 232 -2.59 22.10 -6.98
CA LEU A 232 -1.37 21.33 -6.69
C LEU A 232 -0.08 22.15 -6.82
N PHE A 233 0.01 23.06 -7.78
CA PHE A 233 1.24 23.82 -8.09
C PHE A 233 1.70 24.69 -6.93
N SER A 234 0.78 25.35 -6.21
CA SER A 234 1.09 26.20 -5.05
C SER A 234 1.80 25.50 -3.89
N ARG A 235 1.90 24.17 -3.92
CA ARG A 235 2.61 23.36 -2.92
C ARG A 235 4.04 23.05 -3.29
N ILE A 236 4.39 23.13 -4.58
CA ILE A 236 5.69 22.68 -5.11
C ILE A 236 6.36 23.71 -6.03
N ASN A 237 5.79 24.91 -6.16
CA ASN A 237 6.27 25.96 -7.07
C ASN A 237 7.64 26.51 -6.69
N ASP A 238 8.04 26.38 -5.43
CA ASP A 238 9.34 26.86 -4.93
C ASP A 238 10.47 25.83 -5.12
N ILE A 239 10.15 24.67 -5.72
CA ILE A 239 11.09 23.56 -5.93
C ILE A 239 11.63 23.60 -7.36
N GLU A 240 12.94 23.73 -7.51
CA GLU A 240 13.62 23.59 -8.80
C GLU A 240 13.95 22.11 -9.08
N PHE A 241 13.00 21.39 -9.68
CA PHE A 241 13.16 19.95 -9.96
C PHE A 241 14.30 19.63 -10.93
N SER A 242 14.74 20.59 -11.76
CA SER A 242 15.84 20.37 -12.70
C SER A 242 17.21 20.16 -12.04
N ASP A 243 17.32 20.45 -10.74
CA ASP A 243 18.53 20.24 -9.95
C ASP A 243 18.71 18.79 -9.46
N TYR A 244 17.73 17.90 -9.68
CA TYR A 244 17.72 16.53 -9.14
C TYR A 244 17.61 15.46 -10.23
N ASP A 245 18.21 14.28 -9.99
CA ASP A 245 18.11 13.13 -10.90
C ASP A 245 16.75 12.43 -10.80
N PHE A 246 16.08 12.52 -9.64
CA PHE A 246 14.75 11.95 -9.41
C PHE A 246 14.01 12.64 -8.26
N ALA A 247 12.69 12.45 -8.21
CA ALA A 247 11.86 12.85 -7.07
C ALA A 247 10.94 11.71 -6.58
N THR A 248 10.80 11.57 -5.26
CA THR A 248 9.79 10.68 -4.67
C THR A 248 8.80 11.48 -3.84
N PHE A 249 7.52 11.37 -4.18
CA PHE A 249 6.44 12.08 -3.50
C PHE A 249 5.81 11.21 -2.41
N PHE A 250 5.95 11.64 -1.16
CA PHE A 250 5.21 11.08 -0.03
C PHE A 250 3.92 11.89 0.13
N THR A 251 2.81 11.32 -0.34
CA THR A 251 1.53 12.02 -0.47
C THR A 251 0.37 11.17 0.03
N ILE A 252 -0.75 11.80 0.38
CA ILE A 252 -2.01 11.11 0.65
C ILE A 252 -2.80 10.78 -0.63
N GLY A 253 -2.31 11.14 -1.83
CA GLY A 253 -2.94 10.77 -3.10
C GLY A 253 -2.82 11.79 -4.24
N ALA A 254 -1.97 12.82 -4.14
CA ALA A 254 -1.83 13.81 -5.22
C ALA A 254 -0.89 13.33 -6.35
N PRO A 255 -1.27 13.46 -7.62
CA PRO A 255 -0.42 13.13 -8.76
C PRO A 255 0.46 14.32 -9.19
N TYR A 256 1.45 14.69 -8.37
CA TYR A 256 2.35 15.82 -8.63
C TYR A 256 3.14 15.72 -9.95
N SER A 257 3.29 14.51 -10.51
CA SER A 257 3.88 14.26 -11.83
C SER A 257 3.19 15.01 -12.97
N LEU A 258 1.88 15.29 -12.84
CA LEU A 258 1.14 16.12 -13.80
C LEU A 258 1.58 17.57 -13.79
N ILE A 259 2.06 18.05 -12.65
CA ILE A 259 2.48 19.44 -12.47
C ILE A 259 3.90 19.64 -13.00
N ILE A 260 4.78 18.70 -12.66
CA ILE A 260 6.16 18.70 -13.18
C ILE A 260 6.28 18.12 -14.59
N LYS A 261 5.16 17.63 -15.18
CA LYS A 261 5.07 17.09 -16.55
C LYS A 261 6.10 15.98 -16.83
N ASN A 262 6.26 15.09 -15.85
CA ASN A 262 7.28 14.04 -15.85
C ASN A 262 8.65 14.54 -16.34
N SER A 263 9.08 15.74 -15.92
CA SER A 263 10.36 16.31 -16.36
C SER A 263 11.58 15.51 -15.90
N ILE A 264 11.44 14.80 -14.78
CA ILE A 264 12.42 13.89 -14.20
C ILE A 264 11.75 12.57 -13.79
N PRO A 265 12.53 11.48 -13.62
CA PRO A 265 12.05 10.25 -13.00
C PRO A 265 11.36 10.54 -11.66
N ASN A 266 10.14 10.03 -11.49
CA ASN A 266 9.38 10.26 -10.27
C ASN A 266 8.60 9.04 -9.80
N SER A 267 8.46 8.92 -8.49
CA SER A 267 7.71 7.84 -7.84
C SER A 267 6.91 8.37 -6.65
N TYR A 268 6.07 7.50 -6.09
CA TYR A 268 5.13 7.86 -5.03
C TYR A 268 5.14 6.88 -3.88
N ILE A 269 4.89 7.37 -2.67
CA ILE A 269 4.63 6.58 -1.47
C ILE A 269 3.36 7.13 -0.81
N HIS A 270 2.41 6.24 -0.53
CA HIS A 270 1.11 6.64 0.02
C HIS A 270 1.18 6.76 1.55
N LEU A 271 1.08 7.97 2.09
CA LEU A 271 1.28 8.26 3.52
C LEU A 271 0.23 7.61 4.44
N LEU A 272 -0.98 7.37 3.94
CA LEU A 272 -2.06 6.73 4.72
C LEU A 272 -2.10 5.19 4.64
N ARG A 273 -1.16 4.55 3.92
CA ARG A 273 -1.17 3.11 3.61
C ARG A 273 0.07 2.41 4.14
N TYR A 274 0.34 2.61 5.43
CA TYR A 274 1.47 2.01 6.17
C TYR A 274 2.84 2.16 5.48
N PRO A 275 3.27 3.39 5.15
CA PRO A 275 4.49 3.63 4.38
C PRO A 275 5.75 3.04 5.04
N ASN A 276 5.79 2.98 6.37
CA ASN A 276 6.83 2.32 7.15
C ASN A 276 6.97 0.82 6.84
N ILE A 277 5.87 0.08 6.70
CA ILE A 277 5.89 -1.35 6.32
C ILE A 277 6.30 -1.49 4.86
N PHE A 278 5.76 -0.63 3.99
CA PHE A 278 6.12 -0.59 2.57
C PHE A 278 7.64 -0.40 2.37
N ILE A 279 8.26 0.53 3.12
CA ILE A 279 9.69 0.81 3.04
C ILE A 279 10.51 -0.41 3.49
N VAL A 280 10.15 -1.03 4.62
CA VAL A 280 10.85 -2.23 5.10
C VAL A 280 10.75 -3.37 4.09
N ASP A 281 9.57 -3.60 3.52
CA ASP A 281 9.39 -4.66 2.53
C ASP A 281 10.19 -4.37 1.26
N SER A 282 10.22 -3.12 0.82
CA SER A 282 11.02 -2.69 -0.33
C SER A 282 12.52 -2.92 -0.10
N ILE A 283 13.08 -2.48 1.03
CA ILE A 283 14.50 -2.68 1.36
C ILE A 283 14.82 -4.18 1.49
N TYR A 284 13.98 -4.93 2.19
CA TYR A 284 14.22 -6.36 2.45
C TYR A 284 14.23 -7.15 1.13
N TYR A 285 13.19 -7.01 0.31
CA TYR A 285 13.04 -7.79 -0.91
C TYR A 285 13.93 -7.30 -2.05
N GLU A 286 14.37 -6.05 -2.06
CA GLU A 286 15.42 -5.59 -2.98
C GLU A 286 16.74 -6.35 -2.76
N ASN A 287 17.01 -6.78 -1.52
CA ASN A 287 18.18 -7.57 -1.17
C ASN A 287 17.99 -9.08 -1.30
N GLN A 288 16.78 -9.56 -1.60
CA GLN A 288 16.52 -10.99 -1.83
C GLN A 288 16.74 -11.39 -3.29
N ASN A 289 16.91 -12.69 -3.51
CA ASN A 289 16.80 -13.29 -4.84
C ASN A 289 15.33 -13.40 -5.23
N PRO A 290 14.98 -13.18 -6.51
CA PRO A 290 13.61 -13.36 -6.97
C PRO A 290 13.18 -14.82 -6.82
N ILE A 291 11.88 -15.04 -6.65
CA ILE A 291 11.30 -16.38 -6.75
C ILE A 291 11.54 -16.95 -8.14
N GLY A 292 11.56 -16.08 -9.15
CA GLY A 292 11.68 -16.38 -10.57
C GLY A 292 10.31 -16.67 -11.19
N SER A 293 9.23 -16.07 -10.68
CA SER A 293 7.88 -16.29 -11.20
C SER A 293 7.15 -14.99 -11.52
N THR A 294 6.38 -15.01 -12.61
CA THR A 294 5.53 -13.89 -13.00
C THR A 294 4.11 -14.41 -13.26
N VAL A 295 3.10 -13.59 -13.00
CA VAL A 295 1.72 -13.84 -13.44
C VAL A 295 1.39 -12.86 -14.55
N VAL A 296 0.87 -13.36 -15.67
CA VAL A 296 0.35 -12.53 -16.76
C VAL A 296 -1.14 -12.79 -16.89
N PHE A 297 -1.94 -11.74 -16.74
CA PHE A 297 -3.40 -11.80 -16.79
C PHE A 297 -3.92 -11.02 -18.00
N SER A 298 -4.73 -11.70 -18.84
CA SER A 298 -5.51 -11.05 -19.89
C SER A 298 -6.78 -11.84 -20.24
N PRO A 299 -7.97 -11.23 -20.17
CA PRO A 299 -9.20 -11.82 -20.69
C PRO A 299 -9.30 -11.84 -22.23
N LEU A 300 -8.27 -11.37 -22.96
CA LEU A 300 -8.23 -11.24 -24.43
C LEU A 300 -9.28 -10.27 -24.99
N GLU A 301 -9.50 -9.15 -24.30
CA GLU A 301 -10.49 -8.13 -24.69
C GLU A 301 -10.09 -7.37 -25.95
N PHE A 302 -8.78 -7.32 -26.24
CA PHE A 302 -8.22 -6.63 -27.40
C PHE A 302 -7.80 -7.59 -28.53
N GLY A 303 -8.15 -8.88 -28.41
CA GLY A 303 -7.86 -9.87 -29.44
C GLY A 303 -6.36 -10.12 -29.62
N THR A 304 -5.83 -9.85 -30.82
CA THR A 304 -4.39 -9.96 -31.13
C THR A 304 -3.62 -8.68 -30.84
N ASP A 305 -4.32 -7.58 -30.57
CA ASP A 305 -3.75 -6.25 -30.44
C ASP A 305 -3.57 -5.96 -28.94
N GLU A 306 -2.76 -6.75 -28.24
CA GLU A 306 -2.41 -6.55 -26.82
C GLU A 306 -0.99 -7.04 -26.52
N GLU A 307 -0.35 -6.44 -25.53
CA GLU A 307 1.05 -6.68 -25.15
C GLU A 307 1.31 -8.09 -24.56
N THR A 308 0.25 -8.85 -24.25
CA THR A 308 0.31 -10.10 -23.49
C THR A 308 1.39 -11.07 -23.97
N ASP A 309 1.46 -11.35 -25.28
CA ASP A 309 2.43 -12.27 -25.86
C ASP A 309 3.86 -11.75 -25.77
N PHE A 310 4.04 -10.43 -25.89
CA PHE A 310 5.33 -9.77 -25.73
C PHE A 310 5.83 -9.93 -24.30
N VAL A 311 4.99 -9.60 -23.32
CA VAL A 311 5.32 -9.71 -21.89
C VAL A 311 5.71 -11.15 -21.52
N ILE A 312 4.93 -12.13 -21.98
CA ILE A 312 5.23 -13.56 -21.75
C ILE A 312 6.61 -13.94 -22.31
N LYS A 313 6.97 -13.47 -23.51
CA LYS A 313 8.27 -13.74 -24.13
C LYS A 313 9.40 -13.05 -23.38
N ALA A 314 9.24 -11.78 -23.01
CA ALA A 314 10.23 -11.01 -22.26
C ALA A 314 10.63 -11.73 -20.96
N PHE A 315 9.66 -12.21 -20.20
CA PHE A 315 9.92 -12.97 -18.97
C PHE A 315 10.56 -14.35 -19.21
N LYS A 316 10.10 -15.09 -20.24
CA LYS A 316 10.68 -16.39 -20.59
C LYS A 316 12.15 -16.25 -21.01
N ASN A 317 12.51 -15.17 -21.69
CA ASN A 317 13.89 -14.88 -22.09
C ASN A 317 14.80 -14.59 -20.88
N HIS A 318 14.23 -14.12 -19.77
CA HIS A 318 14.93 -13.87 -18.50
C HIS A 318 14.71 -15.00 -17.47
N ASN A 319 14.45 -16.22 -17.96
CA ASN A 319 14.33 -17.47 -17.20
C ASN A 319 13.16 -17.58 -16.21
N PHE A 320 12.19 -16.67 -16.23
CA PHE A 320 11.05 -16.74 -15.33
C PHE A 320 10.11 -17.90 -15.67
N TRP A 321 9.49 -18.47 -14.64
CA TRP A 321 8.28 -19.27 -14.80
C TRP A 321 7.06 -18.36 -14.91
N VAL A 322 6.46 -18.33 -16.09
CA VAL A 322 5.29 -17.50 -16.39
C VAL A 322 4.00 -18.28 -16.15
N LYS A 323 3.17 -17.79 -15.24
CA LYS A 323 1.81 -18.27 -15.02
C LYS A 323 0.83 -17.45 -15.86
N GLU A 324 0.34 -18.08 -16.91
CA GLU A 324 -0.56 -17.48 -17.89
C GLU A 324 -2.03 -17.63 -17.45
N LEU A 325 -2.66 -16.52 -17.05
CA LEU A 325 -4.10 -16.42 -16.78
C LEU A 325 -4.79 -15.74 -17.95
N ILE A 326 -4.88 -16.45 -19.07
CA ILE A 326 -5.29 -15.89 -20.36
C ILE A 326 -6.64 -16.45 -20.84
N GLY A 327 -7.45 -15.59 -21.46
CA GLY A 327 -8.77 -15.92 -22.01
C GLY A 327 -9.69 -16.49 -20.92
N LYS A 328 -10.22 -17.71 -21.10
CA LYS A 328 -11.09 -18.35 -20.11
C LYS A 328 -10.43 -18.63 -18.75
N ASN A 329 -9.09 -18.60 -18.68
CA ASN A 329 -8.37 -18.73 -17.43
C ASN A 329 -8.26 -17.40 -16.68
N ALA A 330 -8.53 -16.27 -17.35
CA ALA A 330 -8.60 -14.94 -16.75
C ALA A 330 -9.96 -14.73 -16.06
N SER A 331 -10.34 -15.62 -15.14
CA SER A 331 -11.60 -15.55 -14.37
C SER A 331 -11.38 -14.86 -13.02
N VAL A 332 -12.44 -14.33 -12.42
CA VAL A 332 -12.37 -13.66 -11.11
C VAL A 332 -11.79 -14.60 -10.04
N SER A 333 -12.23 -15.85 -10.00
CA SER A 333 -11.70 -16.84 -9.04
C SER A 333 -10.21 -17.13 -9.25
N ASN A 334 -9.75 -17.21 -10.50
CA ASN A 334 -8.34 -17.45 -10.77
C ASN A 334 -7.50 -16.25 -10.36
N ILE A 335 -7.80 -15.04 -10.81
CA ILE A 335 -6.98 -13.88 -10.42
C ILE A 335 -6.99 -13.68 -8.90
N ASP A 336 -8.15 -13.84 -8.22
CA ASP A 336 -8.25 -13.69 -6.76
C ASP A 336 -7.31 -14.65 -6.03
N MET A 337 -7.32 -15.94 -6.39
CA MET A 337 -6.48 -16.93 -5.74
C MET A 337 -5.00 -16.76 -6.10
N HIS A 338 -4.67 -16.37 -7.33
CA HIS A 338 -3.28 -16.19 -7.73
C HIS A 338 -2.67 -14.94 -7.07
N VAL A 339 -3.41 -13.83 -7.01
CA VAL A 339 -3.00 -12.64 -6.27
C VAL A 339 -2.76 -12.97 -4.80
N LYS A 340 -3.70 -13.68 -4.15
CA LYS A 340 -3.59 -14.01 -2.72
C LYS A 340 -2.49 -14.99 -2.39
N GLU A 341 -2.34 -16.09 -3.15
CA GLU A 341 -1.56 -17.26 -2.72
C GLU A 341 -0.43 -17.66 -3.65
N TYR A 342 -0.52 -17.37 -4.95
CA TYR A 342 0.52 -17.81 -5.88
C TYR A 342 1.80 -16.99 -5.65
N PRO A 343 2.97 -17.61 -5.51
CA PRO A 343 4.21 -16.86 -5.36
C PRO A 343 4.64 -16.26 -6.72
N TYR A 344 4.81 -14.94 -6.79
CA TYR A 344 5.28 -14.24 -7.99
C TYR A 344 6.04 -12.96 -7.63
N ASP A 345 7.02 -12.58 -8.45
CA ASP A 345 7.80 -11.35 -8.32
C ASP A 345 7.14 -10.18 -9.06
N LEU A 346 6.40 -10.47 -10.14
CA LEU A 346 5.63 -9.48 -10.88
C LEU A 346 4.25 -10.02 -11.32
N LEU A 347 3.25 -9.14 -11.31
CA LEU A 347 1.92 -9.37 -11.91
C LEU A 347 1.67 -8.32 -13.01
N HIS A 348 1.49 -8.78 -14.25
CA HIS A 348 1.02 -7.97 -15.37
C HIS A 348 -0.48 -8.14 -15.56
N ILE A 349 -1.20 -7.03 -15.67
CA ILE A 349 -2.65 -7.00 -15.92
C ILE A 349 -2.91 -6.22 -17.21
N CYS A 350 -3.29 -6.93 -18.26
CA CYS A 350 -3.82 -6.39 -19.50
C CYS A 350 -5.34 -6.61 -19.51
N SER A 351 -6.14 -5.56 -19.32
CA SER A 351 -7.61 -5.68 -19.34
C SER A 351 -8.26 -4.31 -19.49
N HIS A 352 -9.58 -4.30 -19.69
CA HIS A 352 -10.35 -3.11 -19.38
C HIS A 352 -10.41 -2.91 -17.86
N GLY A 353 -10.36 -1.64 -17.46
CA GLY A 353 -10.60 -1.23 -16.08
C GLY A 353 -11.41 0.06 -16.02
N GLY A 354 -11.53 0.57 -14.81
CA GLY A 354 -12.33 1.75 -14.50
C GLY A 354 -13.67 1.39 -13.89
N GLU A 355 -14.56 2.36 -13.93
CA GLU A 355 -15.84 2.32 -13.23
C GLU A 355 -16.83 1.38 -13.91
N VAL A 356 -17.67 0.76 -13.10
CA VAL A 356 -18.55 -0.34 -13.52
C VAL A 356 -19.99 -0.02 -13.13
N ASN A 357 -20.92 -0.78 -13.70
CA ASN A 357 -22.31 -0.69 -13.29
C ASN A 357 -22.51 -1.28 -11.88
N GLY A 358 -23.58 -0.83 -11.24
CA GLY A 358 -23.92 -1.27 -9.90
C GLY A 358 -25.32 -0.82 -9.53
N PHE A 359 -25.52 -0.59 -8.24
CA PHE A 359 -26.80 -0.21 -7.70
C PHE A 359 -26.64 0.93 -6.70
N GLU A 360 -27.50 1.92 -6.79
CA GLU A 360 -27.67 2.90 -5.73
C GLU A 360 -28.66 2.34 -4.70
N VAL A 361 -28.28 2.39 -3.43
CA VAL A 361 -29.07 1.86 -2.32
C VAL A 361 -29.33 2.97 -1.30
N VAL A 362 -30.61 3.14 -0.98
CA VAL A 362 -31.06 3.98 0.13
C VAL A 362 -31.72 3.07 1.15
N LYS A 363 -31.14 3.00 2.35
CA LYS A 363 -31.59 2.07 3.38
C LYS A 363 -31.86 2.78 4.69
N GLU A 364 -33.09 2.61 5.18
CA GLU A 364 -33.46 2.98 6.54
C GLU A 364 -33.08 1.87 7.51
N PHE A 365 -32.51 2.24 8.65
CA PHE A 365 -32.30 1.34 9.77
C PHE A 365 -32.59 2.04 11.09
N THR A 366 -32.73 1.25 12.16
CA THR A 366 -32.91 1.74 13.52
C THR A 366 -31.71 1.29 14.33
N ASP A 367 -31.05 2.22 15.00
CA ASP A 367 -29.95 1.91 15.91
C ASP A 367 -30.45 1.20 17.18
N ARG A 368 -29.52 0.72 18.01
CA ARG A 368 -29.86 0.06 19.29
C ARG A 368 -30.60 0.95 20.29
N ASP A 369 -30.58 2.27 20.12
CA ASP A 369 -31.27 3.24 20.98
C ASP A 369 -32.67 3.61 20.46
N GLY A 370 -33.07 3.06 19.30
CA GLY A 370 -34.38 3.31 18.70
C GLY A 370 -34.41 4.52 17.76
N ASN A 371 -33.28 5.18 17.49
CA ASN A 371 -33.20 6.27 16.54
C ASN A 371 -33.20 5.74 15.11
N LYS A 372 -33.90 6.43 14.22
CA LYS A 372 -33.94 6.08 12.80
C LYS A 372 -32.84 6.82 12.05
N HIS A 373 -32.20 6.10 11.15
CA HIS A 373 -31.15 6.62 10.28
C HIS A 373 -31.35 6.18 8.85
N VAL A 374 -30.78 6.96 7.93
CA VAL A 374 -30.77 6.69 6.49
C VAL A 374 -29.32 6.65 6.03
N ILE A 375 -28.91 5.56 5.39
CA ILE A 375 -27.63 5.45 4.69
C ILE A 375 -27.89 5.38 3.19
N GLU A 376 -27.13 6.18 2.44
CA GLU A 376 -27.05 6.15 0.98
C GLU A 376 -25.67 5.64 0.57
N TYR A 377 -25.65 4.58 -0.23
CA TYR A 377 -24.41 3.97 -0.72
C TYR A 377 -24.61 3.36 -2.10
N ASP A 378 -23.52 3.30 -2.87
CA ASP A 378 -23.49 2.52 -4.10
C ASP A 378 -22.92 1.12 -3.83
N ASP A 379 -23.49 0.12 -4.49
CA ASP A 379 -23.11 -1.28 -4.42
C ASP A 379 -22.60 -1.79 -5.76
N VAL A 380 -21.39 -2.35 -5.73
CA VAL A 380 -20.83 -3.11 -6.84
C VAL A 380 -20.74 -4.58 -6.45
N ILE A 381 -21.37 -5.42 -7.27
CA ILE A 381 -21.54 -6.86 -7.01
C ILE A 381 -20.71 -7.63 -8.02
N SER A 382 -19.86 -8.53 -7.53
CA SER A 382 -19.14 -9.51 -8.34
C SER A 382 -19.47 -10.93 -7.93
N PHE A 383 -19.42 -11.83 -8.90
CA PHE A 383 -19.65 -13.26 -8.72
C PHE A 383 -18.37 -14.02 -9.05
N GLN A 384 -18.01 -14.95 -8.17
CA GLN A 384 -16.84 -15.80 -8.33
C GLN A 384 -17.28 -17.26 -8.51
N PRO A 385 -17.68 -17.66 -9.73
CA PRO A 385 -18.03 -19.04 -10.00
C PRO A 385 -16.78 -19.92 -9.91
N GLU A 386 -16.82 -20.93 -9.03
CA GLU A 386 -15.74 -21.91 -8.90
C GLU A 386 -16.16 -23.25 -9.52
N ARG A 387 -15.29 -23.82 -10.36
CA ARG A 387 -15.59 -25.11 -11.02
C ARG A 387 -15.72 -26.23 -9.99
N GLY A 388 -16.88 -26.87 -9.95
CA GLY A 388 -17.16 -27.99 -9.06
C GLY A 388 -17.67 -27.59 -7.67
N GLN A 389 -18.07 -26.32 -7.49
CA GLN A 389 -18.77 -25.85 -6.30
C GLN A 389 -20.24 -25.56 -6.64
N ASP A 390 -21.15 -25.94 -5.74
CA ASP A 390 -22.60 -25.71 -5.90
C ASP A 390 -23.00 -24.27 -5.54
N LEU A 391 -22.17 -23.57 -4.78
CA LEU A 391 -22.39 -22.20 -4.35
C LEU A 391 -21.45 -21.25 -5.09
N ILE A 392 -21.99 -20.11 -5.51
CA ILE A 392 -21.23 -19.01 -6.10
C ILE A 392 -20.92 -18.03 -4.99
N LYS A 393 -19.63 -17.71 -4.80
CA LYS A 393 -19.24 -16.64 -3.88
C LYS A 393 -19.63 -15.30 -4.49
N VAL A 394 -20.27 -14.46 -3.68
CA VAL A 394 -20.69 -13.10 -4.05
C VAL A 394 -19.87 -12.11 -3.25
N GLU A 395 -19.29 -11.13 -3.92
CA GLU A 395 -18.54 -10.05 -3.29
C GLU A 395 -19.28 -8.74 -3.49
N HIS A 396 -19.41 -7.98 -2.39
CA HIS A 396 -20.00 -6.66 -2.37
C HIS A 396 -18.91 -5.63 -2.04
N LYS A 397 -18.82 -4.58 -2.86
CA LYS A 397 -18.08 -3.36 -2.52
C LYS A 397 -19.09 -2.26 -2.25
N HIS A 398 -19.17 -1.87 -0.98
CA HIS A 398 -20.01 -0.76 -0.52
C HIS A 398 -19.24 0.55 -0.65
N ILE A 399 -19.77 1.50 -1.41
CA ILE A 399 -19.19 2.84 -1.60
C ILE A 399 -20.12 3.85 -0.94
N TRP A 400 -19.75 4.27 0.27
CA TRP A 400 -20.55 5.18 1.09
C TRP A 400 -20.68 6.56 0.46
N ARG A 401 -21.91 7.06 0.34
CA ARG A 401 -22.21 8.38 -0.25
C ARG A 401 -22.68 9.38 0.78
N LYS A 402 -23.74 9.04 1.53
CA LYS A 402 -24.32 9.93 2.55
C LYS A 402 -24.83 9.18 3.75
N PHE A 403 -24.78 9.83 4.91
CA PHE A 403 -25.39 9.37 6.15
C PHE A 403 -26.28 10.47 6.73
N ASN A 404 -27.58 10.19 6.89
CA ASN A 404 -28.61 11.16 7.28
C ASN A 404 -28.57 12.46 6.45
N GLY A 405 -28.31 12.35 5.15
CA GLY A 405 -28.23 13.48 4.21
C GLY A 405 -26.86 14.19 4.15
N PHE A 406 -25.95 13.93 5.08
CA PHE A 406 -24.59 14.48 5.07
C PHE A 406 -23.65 13.65 4.21
N ILE A 407 -22.75 14.30 3.47
CA ILE A 407 -21.78 13.61 2.61
C ILE A 407 -20.84 12.76 3.48
N TRP A 408 -20.53 11.55 3.01
CA TRP A 408 -19.65 10.64 3.74
C TRP A 408 -18.23 11.21 3.88
N LYS A 409 -17.72 11.24 5.12
CA LYS A 409 -16.46 11.90 5.53
C LYS A 409 -16.42 13.41 5.25
N SER A 410 -17.56 14.08 5.32
CA SER A 410 -17.60 15.55 5.29
C SER A 410 -17.42 16.12 6.69
N GLU A 411 -16.94 17.35 6.79
CA GLU A 411 -16.80 18.06 8.07
C GLU A 411 -18.17 18.14 8.78
N GLU A 412 -19.24 18.39 8.03
CA GLU A 412 -20.60 18.48 8.54
C GLU A 412 -21.09 17.16 9.15
N LEU A 413 -20.68 16.01 8.59
CA LEU A 413 -20.98 14.69 9.15
C LEU A 413 -20.19 14.46 10.46
N GLU A 414 -18.91 14.85 10.49
CA GLU A 414 -18.07 14.72 11.68
C GLU A 414 -18.58 15.57 12.85
N GLU A 415 -19.08 16.78 12.57
CA GLU A 415 -19.69 17.67 13.56
C GLU A 415 -20.92 17.07 14.25
N GLN A 416 -21.62 16.13 13.60
CA GLN A 416 -22.76 15.44 14.22
C GLN A 416 -22.36 14.52 15.37
N LYS A 417 -21.08 14.10 15.44
CA LYS A 417 -20.52 13.28 16.52
C LYS A 417 -21.35 12.01 16.82
N TYR A 418 -21.78 11.32 15.76
CA TYR A 418 -22.49 10.05 15.89
C TYR A 418 -21.65 9.06 16.73
N PRO A 419 -22.27 8.38 17.71
CA PRO A 419 -21.58 7.31 18.43
C PRO A 419 -21.15 6.17 17.50
N ASN A 420 -19.98 5.57 17.77
CA ASN A 420 -19.41 4.51 16.93
C ASN A 420 -20.36 3.31 16.72
N TYR A 421 -21.22 3.01 17.69
CA TYR A 421 -22.18 1.90 17.57
C TYR A 421 -23.20 2.09 16.46
N VAL A 422 -23.53 3.34 16.10
CA VAL A 422 -24.46 3.64 15.01
C VAL A 422 -23.94 3.05 13.70
N PHE A 423 -22.64 3.14 13.45
CA PHE A 423 -22.02 2.58 12.25
C PHE A 423 -21.93 1.04 12.29
N SER A 424 -21.72 0.43 13.45
CA SER A 424 -21.80 -1.04 13.55
C SER A 424 -23.23 -1.55 13.31
N ASP A 425 -24.23 -0.83 13.84
CA ASP A 425 -25.64 -1.16 13.65
C ASP A 425 -26.05 -0.98 12.19
N MET A 426 -25.52 0.05 11.51
CA MET A 426 -25.64 0.27 10.07
C MET A 426 -25.11 -0.92 9.26
N ILE A 427 -23.86 -1.36 9.51
CA ILE A 427 -23.25 -2.50 8.81
C ILE A 427 -24.04 -3.79 9.06
N ASN A 428 -24.47 -4.03 10.29
CA ASN A 428 -25.31 -5.17 10.64
C ASN A 428 -26.66 -5.13 9.91
N ALA A 429 -27.28 -3.94 9.80
CA ALA A 429 -28.51 -3.76 9.05
C ALA A 429 -28.31 -4.04 7.56
N ILE A 430 -27.20 -3.57 6.98
CA ILE A 430 -26.80 -3.84 5.58
C ILE A 430 -26.66 -5.34 5.34
N ASN A 431 -25.92 -6.03 6.20
CA ASN A 431 -25.63 -7.47 6.10
C ASN A 431 -26.81 -8.39 6.48
N SER A 432 -27.92 -7.83 6.97
CA SER A 432 -29.10 -8.63 7.30
C SER A 432 -29.66 -9.33 6.05
N LYS A 433 -30.09 -10.59 6.18
CA LYS A 433 -30.59 -11.47 5.09
C LYS A 433 -31.94 -11.05 4.49
N LYS A 434 -32.21 -9.75 4.38
CA LYS A 434 -33.38 -9.22 3.69
C LYS A 434 -33.18 -9.30 2.17
N LYS A 435 -34.27 -9.15 1.43
CA LYS A 435 -34.22 -9.02 -0.03
C LYS A 435 -33.33 -7.83 -0.40
N TYR A 436 -32.47 -8.01 -1.40
CA TYR A 436 -31.65 -6.93 -1.92
C TYR A 436 -32.52 -5.88 -2.62
N GLU A 437 -32.36 -4.62 -2.24
CA GLU A 437 -33.14 -3.47 -2.73
C GLU A 437 -32.16 -2.40 -3.19
N GLY A 438 -31.94 -2.31 -4.50
CA GLY A 438 -31.05 -1.30 -5.10
C GLY A 438 -31.55 -0.88 -6.47
N THR A 439 -31.39 0.39 -6.80
CA THR A 439 -31.74 0.96 -8.10
C THR A 439 -30.54 0.87 -9.02
N ARG A 440 -30.71 0.24 -10.18
CA ARG A 440 -29.59 0.04 -11.12
C ARG A 440 -29.02 1.40 -11.57
N LYS A 441 -27.70 1.52 -11.53
CA LYS A 441 -26.94 2.69 -11.99
C LYS A 441 -25.86 2.22 -12.97
N SER A 442 -25.73 2.93 -14.09
CA SER A 442 -24.89 2.50 -15.21
C SER A 442 -23.40 2.58 -14.93
N ILE A 443 -22.99 3.56 -14.13
CA ILE A 443 -21.60 3.82 -13.74
C ILE A 443 -21.63 4.21 -12.26
N ILE A 444 -20.81 3.54 -11.46
CA ILE A 444 -20.60 3.87 -10.05
C ILE A 444 -19.24 4.55 -9.90
N PRO A 445 -19.20 5.84 -9.51
CA PRO A 445 -17.96 6.53 -9.22
C PRO A 445 -17.11 5.77 -8.19
N ASP A 446 -15.78 5.74 -8.34
CA ASP A 446 -14.84 5.05 -7.45
C ASP A 446 -14.92 3.52 -7.44
N SER A 447 -15.70 2.92 -8.35
CA SER A 447 -15.86 1.47 -8.40
C SER A 447 -14.81 0.75 -9.26
N CYS A 448 -13.65 1.38 -9.47
CA CYS A 448 -12.58 0.86 -10.32
C CYS A 448 -12.39 -0.64 -10.10
N SER A 449 -12.55 -1.41 -11.18
CA SER A 449 -12.51 -2.88 -11.20
C SER A 449 -11.74 -3.37 -12.41
N ILE A 450 -11.21 -4.59 -12.35
CA ILE A 450 -10.55 -5.25 -13.49
C ILE A 450 -11.57 -6.16 -14.18
N LYS A 451 -11.76 -6.00 -15.49
CA LYS A 451 -12.62 -6.92 -16.23
C LYS A 451 -11.98 -8.31 -16.29
N CYS A 452 -12.77 -9.35 -16.08
CA CYS A 452 -12.39 -10.75 -16.25
C CYS A 452 -13.27 -11.41 -17.32
N SER A 453 -12.91 -12.63 -17.71
CA SER A 453 -13.63 -13.42 -18.71
C SER A 453 -15.07 -13.81 -18.31
N ASP A 454 -15.39 -13.75 -17.02
CA ASP A 454 -16.69 -14.10 -16.43
C ASP A 454 -17.38 -12.91 -15.75
N PHE A 455 -16.71 -12.25 -14.81
CA PHE A 455 -17.23 -11.11 -14.05
C PHE A 455 -16.16 -10.02 -13.87
N ILE A 456 -16.32 -9.14 -12.87
CA ILE A 456 -15.37 -8.08 -12.54
C ILE A 456 -14.58 -8.44 -11.30
N TYR A 457 -13.28 -8.18 -11.27
CA TYR A 457 -12.46 -8.35 -10.08
C TYR A 457 -12.30 -7.02 -9.36
N GLN A 458 -12.71 -6.99 -8.09
CA GLN A 458 -12.75 -5.77 -7.27
C GLN A 458 -11.52 -5.62 -6.35
N ALA A 459 -10.55 -6.54 -6.43
CA ALA A 459 -9.33 -6.52 -5.63
C ALA A 459 -9.55 -6.47 -4.10
N LEU A 460 -10.61 -7.10 -3.59
CA LEU A 460 -10.92 -7.13 -2.15
C LEU A 460 -10.09 -8.23 -1.43
N PHE A 461 -8.81 -7.94 -1.17
CA PHE A 461 -7.88 -8.83 -0.47
C PHE A 461 -7.00 -8.06 0.52
N ASN A 462 -6.41 -8.79 1.47
CA ASN A 462 -5.50 -8.28 2.51
C ASN A 462 -4.15 -9.00 2.53
N MET A 463 -3.85 -9.78 1.48
CA MET A 463 -2.60 -10.51 1.32
C MET A 463 -2.29 -10.65 -0.17
N VAL A 464 -1.00 -10.53 -0.49
CA VAL A 464 -0.45 -10.78 -1.82
C VAL A 464 0.62 -11.86 -1.76
N ALA A 465 0.71 -12.67 -2.82
CA ALA A 465 1.74 -13.67 -3.06
C ALA A 465 2.03 -14.63 -1.88
N GLY A 466 1.01 -14.95 -1.07
CA GLY A 466 1.11 -15.83 0.10
C GLY A 466 2.09 -15.35 1.18
N TRP A 467 2.42 -14.05 1.22
CA TRP A 467 3.50 -13.46 2.03
C TRP A 467 4.91 -14.01 1.77
N HIS A 468 5.14 -14.64 0.62
CA HIS A 468 6.46 -15.18 0.25
C HIS A 468 7.39 -14.11 -0.30
N THR A 469 6.81 -13.11 -0.95
CA THR A 469 7.52 -12.01 -1.59
C THR A 469 6.68 -10.73 -1.54
N SER A 470 7.30 -9.61 -1.87
CA SER A 470 6.62 -8.34 -2.11
C SER A 470 6.73 -8.02 -3.60
N PRO A 471 5.68 -8.30 -4.39
CA PRO A 471 5.76 -8.19 -5.84
C PRO A 471 5.68 -6.75 -6.34
N ILE A 472 6.04 -6.58 -7.61
CA ILE A 472 5.71 -5.40 -8.41
C ILE A 472 4.44 -5.68 -9.22
N ILE A 473 3.51 -4.73 -9.28
CA ILE A 473 2.29 -4.85 -10.07
C ILE A 473 2.36 -3.88 -11.24
N PHE A 474 2.19 -4.36 -12.46
CA PHE A 474 1.96 -3.54 -13.64
C PHE A 474 0.49 -3.66 -14.04
N ASN A 475 -0.31 -2.66 -13.67
CA ASN A 475 -1.74 -2.64 -13.96
C ASN A 475 -2.06 -1.72 -15.14
N ASN A 476 -2.04 -2.28 -16.35
CA ASN A 476 -2.27 -1.57 -17.60
C ASN A 476 -3.75 -1.27 -17.89
N THR A 477 -4.60 -1.27 -16.85
CA THR A 477 -6.03 -0.95 -16.96
C THR A 477 -6.28 0.53 -16.70
N CYS A 478 -7.35 1.08 -17.28
CA CYS A 478 -7.74 2.50 -17.10
C CYS A 478 -8.09 2.82 -15.64
N TRP A 479 -7.74 4.04 -15.19
CA TRP A 479 -8.05 4.54 -13.84
C TRP A 479 -7.50 3.67 -12.70
N SER A 480 -6.50 2.84 -12.99
CA SER A 480 -5.98 1.85 -12.05
C SER A 480 -5.14 2.45 -10.92
N TRP A 481 -4.87 3.76 -10.96
CA TRP A 481 -4.08 4.47 -9.96
C TRP A 481 -4.77 4.65 -8.60
N SER A 482 -6.10 4.60 -8.54
CA SER A 482 -6.91 4.80 -7.33
C SER A 482 -7.89 3.65 -7.11
N GLY A 483 -8.25 3.38 -5.85
CA GLY A 483 -9.16 2.29 -5.49
C GLY A 483 -8.52 0.89 -5.54
N ILE A 484 -8.15 0.38 -6.73
CA ILE A 484 -7.50 -0.94 -6.84
C ILE A 484 -6.06 -0.92 -6.30
N SER A 485 -5.31 0.13 -6.62
CA SER A 485 -3.93 0.32 -6.15
C SER A 485 -3.82 0.23 -4.63
N GLU A 486 -4.76 0.85 -3.91
CA GLU A 486 -4.80 0.89 -2.46
C GLU A 486 -4.83 -0.50 -1.84
N HIS A 487 -5.61 -1.44 -2.41
CA HIS A 487 -5.67 -2.81 -1.92
C HIS A 487 -4.35 -3.56 -2.12
N PHE A 488 -3.65 -3.31 -3.23
CA PHE A 488 -2.30 -3.87 -3.44
C PHE A 488 -1.29 -3.27 -2.45
N LEU A 489 -1.29 -1.94 -2.27
CA LEU A 489 -0.41 -1.24 -1.33
C LEU A 489 -0.61 -1.74 0.10
N ASP A 490 -1.86 -1.80 0.58
CA ASP A 490 -2.20 -2.30 1.92
C ASP A 490 -1.84 -3.78 2.13
N SER A 491 -1.76 -4.56 1.05
CA SER A 491 -1.45 -5.99 1.08
C SER A 491 0.05 -6.31 1.03
N GLY A 492 0.91 -5.30 0.89
CA GLY A 492 2.37 -5.44 0.98
C GLY A 492 3.10 -5.66 -0.35
N VAL A 493 2.64 -5.04 -1.46
CA VAL A 493 3.46 -4.92 -2.67
C VAL A 493 4.58 -3.89 -2.46
N ARG A 494 5.69 -4.01 -3.19
CA ARG A 494 6.81 -3.02 -3.17
C ARG A 494 6.79 -2.06 -4.35
N GLY A 495 5.88 -2.30 -5.29
CA GLY A 495 5.75 -1.51 -6.49
C GLY A 495 4.36 -1.65 -7.10
N TYR A 496 3.74 -0.55 -7.49
CA TYR A 496 2.50 -0.55 -8.26
C TYR A 496 2.56 0.50 -9.35
N ILE A 497 2.39 0.07 -10.60
CA ILE A 497 2.28 0.92 -11.77
C ILE A 497 0.82 0.91 -12.22
N GLY A 498 0.23 2.10 -12.39
CA GLY A 498 -1.14 2.25 -12.86
C GLY A 498 -1.34 3.53 -13.64
N THR A 499 -2.53 3.70 -14.20
CA THR A 499 -2.88 4.83 -15.08
C THR A 499 -3.82 5.80 -14.37
N LEU A 500 -3.58 7.09 -14.55
CA LEU A 500 -4.39 8.16 -13.98
C LEU A 500 -5.78 8.23 -14.63
N TRP A 501 -5.87 7.93 -15.93
CA TRP A 501 -7.11 7.90 -16.72
C TRP A 501 -7.03 6.87 -17.85
N ALA A 502 -7.99 6.88 -18.76
CA ALA A 502 -8.04 5.95 -19.88
C ALA A 502 -6.90 6.12 -20.88
N VAL A 503 -6.25 5.01 -21.24
CA VAL A 503 -5.13 4.98 -22.20
C VAL A 503 -5.60 4.34 -23.52
N LYS A 504 -5.14 4.88 -24.65
CA LYS A 504 -5.39 4.25 -25.96
C LYS A 504 -4.63 2.93 -26.06
N ASN A 505 -5.28 1.88 -26.55
CA ASN A 505 -4.71 0.53 -26.60
C ASN A 505 -3.30 0.46 -27.19
N GLY A 506 -3.07 1.01 -28.40
CA GLY A 506 -1.73 0.99 -29.01
C GLY A 506 -0.66 1.73 -28.21
N VAL A 507 -1.02 2.80 -27.49
CA VAL A 507 -0.07 3.49 -26.58
C VAL A 507 0.20 2.62 -25.37
N ALA A 508 -0.81 1.95 -24.81
CA ALA A 508 -0.65 1.07 -23.67
C ALA A 508 0.22 -0.15 -24.00
N GLU A 509 0.10 -0.68 -25.22
CA GLU A 509 0.95 -1.74 -25.77
C GLU A 509 2.40 -1.27 -25.88
N GLU A 510 2.65 -0.16 -26.59
CA GLU A 510 4.01 0.38 -26.78
C GLU A 510 4.71 0.71 -25.45
N VAL A 511 3.98 1.29 -24.48
CA VAL A 511 4.50 1.58 -23.13
C VAL A 511 4.90 0.28 -22.42
N ALA A 512 4.04 -0.74 -22.46
CA ALA A 512 4.35 -2.02 -21.83
C ALA A 512 5.54 -2.71 -22.51
N GLU A 513 5.57 -2.76 -23.84
CA GLU A 513 6.70 -3.37 -24.57
C GLU A 513 8.03 -2.69 -24.24
N TYR A 514 8.05 -1.35 -24.24
CA TYR A 514 9.24 -0.60 -23.86
C TYR A 514 9.65 -0.88 -22.41
N PHE A 515 8.69 -0.84 -21.49
CA PHE A 515 8.93 -1.11 -20.07
C PHE A 515 9.59 -2.48 -19.88
N TYR A 516 9.03 -3.54 -20.47
CA TYR A 516 9.55 -4.90 -20.29
C TYR A 516 10.86 -5.19 -21.04
N ASN A 517 11.24 -4.38 -22.03
CA ASN A 517 12.58 -4.43 -22.62
C ASN A 517 13.66 -3.92 -21.65
N GLU A 518 13.33 -2.95 -20.81
CA GLU A 518 14.31 -2.19 -20.01
C GLU A 518 14.26 -2.50 -18.51
N ILE A 519 13.24 -3.24 -18.04
CA ILE A 519 12.96 -3.48 -16.60
C ILE A 519 14.08 -4.22 -15.85
N PHE A 520 14.89 -5.03 -16.55
CA PHE A 520 15.95 -5.83 -15.93
C PHE A 520 17.29 -5.10 -15.84
N ASP A 521 17.44 -3.98 -16.55
CA ASP A 521 18.70 -3.23 -16.67
C ASP A 521 18.67 -1.90 -15.89
N ASN A 522 17.49 -1.44 -15.48
CA ASN A 522 17.30 -0.15 -14.82
C ASN A 522 16.43 -0.29 -13.56
N SER A 523 16.36 0.78 -12.77
CA SER A 523 15.36 0.90 -11.70
C SER A 523 13.96 1.06 -12.28
N ILE A 524 12.94 0.65 -11.54
CA ILE A 524 11.55 0.73 -12.00
C ILE A 524 11.13 2.17 -12.29
N ILE A 525 11.58 3.13 -11.48
CA ILE A 525 11.32 4.57 -11.66
C ILE A 525 11.91 5.11 -12.97
N GLU A 526 13.12 4.67 -13.33
CA GLU A 526 13.76 5.08 -14.58
C GLU A 526 13.06 4.44 -15.79
N THR A 527 12.77 3.14 -15.69
CA THR A 527 12.10 2.40 -16.75
C THR A 527 10.72 2.98 -17.05
N ILE A 528 9.90 3.27 -16.03
CA ILE A 528 8.57 3.85 -16.23
C ILE A 528 8.62 5.29 -16.73
N HIS A 529 9.60 6.10 -16.27
CA HIS A 529 9.79 7.46 -16.77
C HIS A 529 10.11 7.44 -18.27
N ARG A 530 11.03 6.57 -18.70
CA ARG A 530 11.35 6.40 -20.12
C ARG A 530 10.17 5.87 -20.92
N ALA A 531 9.45 4.88 -20.40
CA ALA A 531 8.25 4.35 -21.05
C ALA A 531 7.16 5.43 -21.20
N ASN A 532 6.98 6.30 -20.20
CA ASN A 532 6.06 7.44 -20.26
C ASN A 532 6.38 8.41 -21.41
N ASN A 533 7.62 8.50 -21.89
CA ASN A 533 7.94 9.36 -23.05
C ASN A 533 7.20 8.94 -24.33
N ILE A 534 6.78 7.67 -24.45
CA ILE A 534 5.96 7.18 -25.57
C ILE A 534 4.59 7.85 -25.59
N THR A 535 4.10 8.27 -24.42
CA THR A 535 2.79 8.90 -24.29
C THR A 535 2.78 10.37 -24.75
N LYS A 536 3.95 11.00 -24.92
CA LYS A 536 4.09 12.44 -25.22
C LYS A 536 3.42 12.81 -26.55
N GLY A 537 2.66 13.91 -26.54
CA GLY A 537 1.92 14.36 -27.72
C GLY A 537 0.67 13.52 -28.03
N THR A 538 0.26 12.64 -27.12
CA THR A 538 -1.00 11.87 -27.21
C THR A 538 -1.95 12.28 -26.09
N ASN A 539 -3.23 11.89 -26.19
CA ASN A 539 -4.20 12.10 -25.09
C ASN A 539 -3.87 11.30 -23.81
N SER A 540 -2.88 10.40 -23.88
CA SER A 540 -2.41 9.58 -22.77
C SER A 540 -1.16 10.16 -22.09
N GLU A 541 -0.71 11.36 -22.49
CA GLU A 541 0.51 11.99 -21.98
C GLU A 541 0.57 12.02 -20.45
N ASP A 542 1.65 11.48 -19.89
CA ASP A 542 1.95 11.45 -18.46
C ASP A 542 0.95 10.66 -17.58
N THR A 543 0.22 9.72 -18.18
CA THR A 543 -0.84 8.95 -17.49
C THR A 543 -0.30 7.91 -16.50
N TYR A 544 0.89 7.32 -16.70
CA TYR A 544 1.36 6.26 -15.81
C TYR A 544 2.04 6.85 -14.58
N ILE A 545 1.66 6.33 -13.40
CA ILE A 545 2.30 6.63 -12.13
C ILE A 545 2.88 5.37 -11.52
N TYR A 546 3.93 5.54 -10.71
CA TYR A 546 4.60 4.46 -10.00
C TYR A 546 4.60 4.70 -8.49
N TRP A 547 3.86 3.88 -7.76
CA TRP A 547 3.97 3.79 -6.30
C TRP A 547 5.12 2.85 -5.94
N GLY A 548 6.24 3.40 -5.47
CA GLY A 548 7.42 2.63 -5.10
C GLY A 548 8.64 3.48 -4.81
N LEU A 549 9.70 2.81 -4.39
CA LEU A 549 10.95 3.46 -4.01
C LEU A 549 11.88 3.58 -5.22
N PRO A 550 12.71 4.64 -5.26
CA PRO A 550 13.52 4.96 -6.43
C PRO A 550 14.67 3.96 -6.67
N PHE A 551 15.02 3.15 -5.67
CA PHE A 551 16.01 2.08 -5.80
C PHE A 551 15.41 0.73 -6.20
N SER A 552 14.08 0.59 -6.31
CA SER A 552 13.45 -0.69 -6.61
C SER A 552 13.85 -1.20 -8.00
N THR A 553 14.21 -2.47 -8.09
CA THR A 553 14.56 -3.15 -9.36
C THR A 553 13.82 -4.48 -9.52
N LEU A 554 13.87 -5.05 -10.73
CA LEU A 554 13.53 -6.44 -10.96
C LEU A 554 14.76 -7.21 -11.44
N LYS A 555 15.15 -8.23 -10.67
CA LYS A 555 16.29 -9.09 -11.00
C LYS A 555 15.87 -10.21 -11.95
N SER A 556 16.77 -10.61 -12.86
CA SER A 556 16.58 -11.81 -13.67
C SER A 556 16.50 -13.07 -12.81
N ALA A 557 15.76 -14.08 -13.26
CA ALA A 557 15.70 -15.37 -12.58
C ALA A 557 16.93 -16.23 -12.93
N ASP A 558 17.37 -17.05 -11.96
CA ASP A 558 18.54 -17.93 -12.14
C ASP A 558 18.33 -18.94 -13.28
N SER A 559 17.25 -19.72 -13.18
CA SER A 559 16.82 -20.67 -14.20
C SER A 559 15.35 -21.03 -14.03
N LYS A 560 14.74 -21.57 -15.08
CA LYS A 560 13.36 -22.05 -15.02
C LYS A 560 13.18 -23.18 -14.01
N GLU A 561 14.15 -24.09 -13.90
CA GLU A 561 14.11 -25.21 -12.95
C GLU A 561 14.21 -24.74 -11.50
N VAL A 562 15.09 -23.77 -11.23
CA VAL A 562 15.22 -23.15 -9.90
C VAL A 562 13.92 -22.43 -9.54
N SER A 563 13.37 -21.65 -10.48
CA SER A 563 12.10 -20.95 -10.31
C SER A 563 10.96 -21.89 -9.93
N ARG A 564 10.81 -23.00 -10.66
CA ARG A 564 9.79 -24.02 -10.35
C ARG A 564 9.98 -24.63 -8.96
N ILE A 565 11.22 -24.86 -8.52
CA ILE A 565 11.50 -25.38 -7.17
C ILE A 565 11.13 -24.34 -6.10
N ASN A 566 11.46 -23.06 -6.31
CA ASN A 566 11.12 -21.97 -5.38
C ASN A 566 9.61 -21.82 -5.23
N ILE A 567 8.86 -21.81 -6.33
CA ILE A 567 7.39 -21.80 -6.34
C ILE A 567 6.84 -22.97 -5.52
N THR A 568 7.34 -24.19 -5.74
CA THR A 568 6.86 -25.37 -5.01
C THR A 568 7.11 -25.27 -3.52
N LYS A 569 8.27 -24.78 -3.09
CA LYS A 569 8.57 -24.56 -1.67
C LYS A 569 7.57 -23.59 -1.04
N CYS A 570 7.35 -22.44 -1.68
CA CYS A 570 6.40 -21.43 -1.24
C CYS A 570 4.97 -22.00 -1.13
N LEU A 571 4.48 -22.70 -2.16
CA LEU A 571 3.15 -23.32 -2.14
C LEU A 571 3.03 -24.39 -1.03
N MET A 572 4.08 -25.18 -0.80
CA MET A 572 4.11 -26.17 0.29
C MET A 572 4.04 -25.49 1.65
N GLU A 573 4.82 -24.43 1.86
CA GLU A 573 4.80 -23.63 3.08
C GLU A 573 3.42 -23.01 3.34
N SER A 574 2.81 -22.38 2.32
CA SER A 574 1.42 -21.88 2.38
C SER A 574 0.45 -22.99 2.77
N TYR A 575 0.50 -24.15 2.11
CA TYR A 575 -0.37 -25.28 2.42
C TYR A 575 -0.26 -25.71 3.89
N TYR A 576 0.96 -25.89 4.40
CA TYR A 576 1.16 -26.30 5.80
C TYR A 576 0.75 -25.20 6.79
N ARG A 577 1.02 -23.92 6.48
CA ARG A 577 0.61 -22.77 7.28
C ARG A 577 -0.91 -22.72 7.44
N TRP A 578 -1.64 -22.77 6.32
CA TRP A 578 -3.11 -22.73 6.34
C TRP A 578 -3.72 -23.97 6.97
N LYS A 579 -3.18 -25.16 6.68
CA LYS A 579 -3.63 -26.40 7.33
C LYS A 579 -3.47 -26.36 8.84
N ARG A 580 -2.38 -25.79 9.35
CA ARG A 580 -2.16 -25.61 10.79
C ARG A 580 -3.14 -24.59 11.38
N ARG A 581 -3.33 -23.45 10.73
CA ARG A 581 -4.27 -22.40 11.18
C ARG A 581 -5.72 -22.91 11.22
N ALA A 582 -6.16 -23.63 10.20
CA ALA A 582 -7.50 -24.22 10.14
C ALA A 582 -7.81 -25.23 11.26
N ARG A 583 -6.79 -25.79 11.93
CA ARG A 583 -6.98 -26.72 13.05
C ARG A 583 -7.30 -26.02 14.37
N ILE A 584 -6.82 -24.79 14.55
CA ILE A 584 -6.98 -24.02 15.79
C ILE A 584 -8.13 -23.01 15.71
N LEU A 585 -8.61 -22.69 14.51
CA LEU A 585 -9.76 -21.80 14.34
C LEU A 585 -11.07 -22.49 14.74
N PRO A 586 -12.01 -21.75 15.37
CA PRO A 586 -13.36 -22.24 15.61
C PRO A 586 -14.09 -22.54 14.30
N ARG A 587 -15.20 -23.28 14.35
CA ARG A 587 -16.06 -23.45 13.15
C ARG A 587 -16.68 -22.10 12.79
N GLY A 588 -16.59 -21.70 11.52
CA GLY A 588 -17.03 -20.40 11.05
C GLY A 588 -16.47 -20.11 9.65
N THR A 589 -16.83 -18.95 9.09
CA THR A 589 -16.43 -18.56 7.74
C THR A 589 -14.92 -18.44 7.60
N THR A 590 -14.24 -17.90 8.61
CA THR A 590 -12.78 -17.75 8.57
C THR A 590 -12.06 -19.10 8.48
N ARG A 591 -12.57 -20.13 9.17
CA ARG A 591 -12.00 -21.49 9.09
C ARG A 591 -12.23 -22.11 7.71
N ASP A 592 -13.42 -21.95 7.16
CA ASP A 592 -13.76 -22.52 5.85
C ASP A 592 -12.94 -21.87 4.73
N ASP A 593 -12.76 -20.55 4.78
CA ASP A 593 -11.87 -19.82 3.88
C ASP A 593 -10.42 -20.28 4.04
N THR A 594 -9.94 -20.47 5.28
CA THR A 594 -8.59 -21.00 5.53
C THR A 594 -8.39 -22.40 4.93
N ILE A 595 -9.41 -23.27 5.02
CA ILE A 595 -9.39 -24.60 4.40
C ILE A 595 -9.38 -24.48 2.87
N ARG A 596 -10.14 -23.54 2.29
CA ARG A 596 -10.16 -23.29 0.85
C ARG A 596 -8.77 -22.91 0.34
N LEU A 597 -8.07 -21.99 1.02
CA LEU A 597 -6.70 -21.59 0.68
C LEU A 597 -5.73 -22.79 0.74
N ALA A 598 -5.81 -23.61 1.78
CA ALA A 598 -4.98 -24.82 1.88
C ALA A 598 -5.26 -25.81 0.74
N LYS A 599 -6.53 -26.04 0.39
CA LYS A 599 -6.91 -26.93 -0.71
C LYS A 599 -6.42 -26.41 -2.05
N TRP A 600 -6.54 -25.10 -2.29
CA TRP A 600 -6.09 -24.46 -3.52
C TRP A 600 -4.58 -24.64 -3.72
N ASN A 601 -3.78 -24.34 -2.70
CA ASN A 601 -2.32 -24.53 -2.73
C ASN A 601 -1.95 -26.00 -3.06
N LEU A 602 -2.62 -26.96 -2.42
CA LEU A 602 -2.39 -28.39 -2.70
C LEU A 602 -2.76 -28.78 -4.14
N MET A 603 -3.83 -28.21 -4.68
CA MET A 603 -4.24 -28.45 -6.06
C MET A 603 -3.23 -27.87 -7.05
N GLU A 604 -2.71 -26.68 -6.80
CA GLU A 604 -1.71 -26.05 -7.64
C GLU A 604 -0.41 -26.86 -7.65
N ILE A 605 0.05 -27.34 -6.48
CA ILE A 605 1.19 -28.26 -6.37
C ILE A 605 0.94 -29.53 -7.20
N ARG A 606 -0.22 -30.17 -7.03
CA ARG A 606 -0.52 -31.45 -7.71
C ARG A 606 -0.62 -31.31 -9.22
N ARG A 607 -1.16 -30.19 -9.71
CA ARG A 607 -1.37 -29.98 -11.15
C ARG A 607 -0.09 -29.55 -11.85
N ASN A 608 0.65 -28.62 -11.27
CA ASN A 608 1.70 -27.90 -11.98
C ASN A 608 3.11 -28.19 -11.47
N PHE A 609 3.25 -28.76 -10.26
CA PHE A 609 4.53 -28.86 -9.55
C PHE A 609 4.76 -30.19 -8.82
N PHE A 610 4.09 -31.26 -9.24
CA PHE A 610 4.12 -32.55 -8.54
C PHE A 610 5.54 -33.14 -8.47
N MET A 611 6.28 -33.07 -9.57
CA MET A 611 7.62 -33.64 -9.67
C MET A 611 8.62 -32.89 -8.76
N GLU A 612 8.52 -31.57 -8.71
CA GLU A 612 9.30 -30.71 -7.82
C GLU A 612 8.98 -31.03 -6.35
N ALA A 613 7.71 -31.23 -6.01
CA ALA A 613 7.30 -31.56 -4.65
C ALA A 613 7.89 -32.92 -4.21
N VAL A 614 7.84 -33.94 -5.09
CA VAL A 614 8.47 -35.25 -4.83
C VAL A 614 9.98 -35.10 -4.63
N LYS A 615 10.65 -34.25 -5.42
CA LYS A 615 12.09 -33.99 -5.30
C LYS A 615 12.44 -33.31 -3.97
N ILE A 616 11.61 -32.38 -3.50
CA ILE A 616 11.81 -31.69 -2.22
C ILE A 616 11.62 -32.66 -1.04
N ILE A 617 10.56 -33.49 -1.05
CA ILE A 617 10.24 -34.41 0.05
C ILE A 617 11.28 -35.55 0.19
N ARG A 618 11.97 -35.92 -0.89
CA ARG A 618 12.98 -36.99 -0.88
C ARG A 618 14.36 -36.55 -0.39
N LYS A 619 14.61 -35.23 -0.33
CA LYS A 619 15.81 -34.67 0.28
C LYS A 619 15.57 -34.48 1.77
#